data_AF-A0A916QED4-F1
#
_entry.id   AF-A0A916QED4-F1
#
_cell.length_a   1.000
_cell.length_b   1.000
_cell.length_c   1.000
_cell.angle_alpha   90.00
_cell.angle_beta   90.00
_cell.angle_gamma   90.00
#
_symmetry.space_group_name_H-M   'P 1'
#
loop_
_entity.id
_entity.type
_entity.pdbx_description
1 polymer ?
#
loop_
_entity_poly.entity_id
_entity_poly.type
_entity_poly.pdbx_seq_one_letter_code
_entity_poly.pdbx_strand_id
1 'polypeptide(L)'
;MLQMVIPMSPWFEIALLLLIVMIIIWLAAGLSMYRRIAELLDARTHNEKRIYVHETGEEAVAYAESMEPNSGREKHLERAVDYMRRQFQERQLPFDYEQARAVIEKAALRRGIDAADIGRQPSSS
;
A
#
# COMPACT_ATOMS: atom_id res chain seq x y z
N MET A 1 -0.79 54.30 -37.93
CA MET A 1 -0.01 53.21 -37.30
C MET A 1 0.18 52.13 -38.34
N LEU A 2 1.34 52.10 -39.03
CA LEU A 2 1.66 51.04 -39.99
C LEU A 2 2.10 49.80 -39.22
N GLN A 3 1.32 48.72 -39.29
CA GLN A 3 1.80 47.40 -38.91
C GLN A 3 2.83 46.96 -39.95
N MET A 4 4.10 46.99 -39.55
CA MET A 4 5.20 46.48 -40.35
C MET A 4 5.16 44.95 -40.27
N VAL A 5 4.42 44.33 -41.20
CA VAL A 5 4.42 42.87 -41.36
C VAL A 5 5.74 42.50 -42.01
N ILE A 6 6.69 42.05 -41.19
CA ILE A 6 7.96 41.50 -41.67
C ILE A 6 7.61 40.22 -42.45
N PRO A 7 7.89 40.13 -43.76
CA PRO A 7 7.62 38.90 -44.50
C PRO A 7 8.57 37.82 -43.97
N MET A 8 8.02 36.89 -43.19
CA MET A 8 8.78 35.69 -42.79
C MET A 8 9.00 34.84 -44.02
N SER A 9 10.24 34.35 -44.19
CA SER A 9 10.52 33.41 -45.26
C SER A 9 9.77 32.11 -45.00
N PRO A 10 9.24 31.42 -46.03
CA PRO A 10 8.51 30.16 -45.85
C PRO A 10 9.38 29.08 -45.16
N TRP A 11 10.70 29.19 -45.30
CA TRP A 11 11.66 28.33 -44.61
C TRP A 11 11.65 28.50 -43.08
N PHE A 12 11.38 29.72 -42.59
CA PHE A 12 11.26 29.98 -41.15
C PHE A 12 9.99 29.33 -40.58
N GLU A 13 8.88 29.39 -41.30
CA GLU A 13 7.63 28.74 -40.90
C GLU A 13 7.78 27.21 -40.84
N ILE A 14 8.47 26.62 -41.84
CA ILE A 14 8.77 25.18 -41.87
C ILE A 14 9.68 24.80 -40.70
N ALA A 15 10.74 25.57 -40.43
CA ALA A 15 11.64 25.31 -39.31
C ALA A 15 10.93 25.39 -37.95
N LEU A 16 10.05 26.38 -37.77
CA LEU A 16 9.23 26.54 -36.57
C LEU A 16 8.26 25.36 -36.38
N LEU A 17 7.60 24.92 -37.45
CA LEU A 17 6.72 23.76 -37.42
C LEU A 17 7.47 22.48 -37.02
N LEU A 18 8.65 22.24 -37.59
CA LEU A 18 9.48 21.09 -37.24
C LEU A 18 9.93 21.15 -35.77
N LEU A 19 10.29 22.33 -35.27
CA LEU A 19 10.65 22.53 -33.87
C LEU A 19 9.48 22.18 -32.94
N ILE A 20 8.28 22.68 -33.25
CA ILE A 20 7.07 22.41 -32.46
C ILE A 20 6.76 20.92 -32.44
N VAL A 21 6.79 20.25 -33.59
CA VAL A 21 6.56 18.81 -33.69
C VAL A 21 7.60 18.03 -32.86
N MET A 22 8.87 18.42 -32.94
CA MET A 22 9.93 17.81 -32.14
C MET A 22 9.66 17.96 -30.64
N ILE A 23 9.29 19.16 -30.18
CA ILE A 23 8.95 19.42 -28.77
C ILE A 23 7.76 18.56 -28.33
N ILE A 24 6.72 18.43 -29.17
CA ILE A 24 5.55 17.59 -28.86
C ILE A 24 5.94 16.12 -28.71
N ILE A 25 6.80 15.60 -29.60
CA ILE A 25 7.29 14.22 -29.52
C ILE A 25 8.07 14.01 -28.22
N TRP A 26 8.96 14.94 -27.87
CA TRP A 26 9.73 14.89 -26.63
C TRP A 26 8.82 14.94 -25.39
N LEU A 27 7.82 15.80 -25.38
CA LEU A 27 6.85 15.89 -24.28
C LEU A 27 6.02 14.60 -24.17
N ALA A 28 5.55 14.03 -25.28
CA ALA A 28 4.79 12.79 -25.29
C ALA A 28 5.63 11.61 -24.78
N ALA A 29 6.88 11.49 -25.23
CA ALA A 29 7.82 10.49 -24.76
C ALA A 29 8.12 10.64 -23.27
N GLY A 30 8.42 11.85 -22.82
CA GLY A 30 8.65 12.16 -21.40
C GLY A 30 7.44 11.80 -20.54
N LEU A 31 6.24 12.22 -20.95
CA LEU A 31 5.00 11.94 -20.20
C LEU A 31 4.73 10.44 -20.07
N SER A 32 4.99 9.67 -21.13
CA SER A 32 4.82 8.21 -21.11
C SER A 32 5.78 7.53 -20.12
N MET A 33 7.00 8.04 -20.00
CA MET A 33 8.00 7.53 -19.07
C MET A 33 7.65 7.88 -17.63
N TYR A 34 7.18 9.11 -17.37
CA TYR A 34 6.68 9.51 -16.06
C TYR A 34 5.49 8.67 -15.59
N ARG A 35 4.54 8.36 -16.49
CA ARG A 35 3.41 7.47 -16.17
C ARG A 35 3.88 6.08 -15.77
N ARG A 36 4.78 5.47 -16.54
CA ARG A 36 5.33 4.14 -16.22
C ARG A 36 6.09 4.13 -14.90
N ILE A 37 6.86 5.17 -14.62
CA ILE A 37 7.59 5.30 -13.35
C ILE A 37 6.61 5.43 -12.18
N ALA A 38 5.56 6.26 -12.32
CA ALA A 38 4.52 6.41 -11.30
C ALA A 38 3.77 5.10 -11.04
N GLU A 39 3.41 4.36 -12.10
CA GLU A 39 2.77 3.04 -11.99
C GLU A 39 3.66 2.02 -11.27
N LEU A 40 4.97 2.01 -11.58
CA LEU A 40 5.93 1.13 -10.91
C LEU A 40 6.14 1.50 -9.44
N LEU A 41 6.21 2.80 -9.13
CA LEU A 41 6.29 3.30 -7.76
C LEU A 41 5.03 2.93 -6.97
N ASP A 42 3.84 3.14 -7.55
CA ASP A 42 2.56 2.82 -6.91
C ASP A 42 2.39 1.31 -6.69
N ALA A 43 2.78 0.49 -7.68
CA ALA A 43 2.78 -0.96 -7.54
C ALA A 43 3.75 -1.43 -6.43
N ARG A 44 4.93 -0.80 -6.33
CA ARG A 44 5.92 -1.14 -5.30
C ARG A 44 5.44 -0.74 -3.91
N THR A 45 4.95 0.49 -3.73
CA THR A 45 4.45 0.96 -2.44
C THR A 45 3.21 0.19 -1.99
N HIS A 46 2.33 -0.19 -2.93
CA HIS A 46 1.17 -1.02 -2.62
C HIS A 46 1.60 -2.42 -2.16
N ASN A 47 2.56 -3.04 -2.84
CA ASN A 47 3.06 -4.36 -2.45
C ASN A 47 3.79 -4.31 -1.10
N GLU A 48 4.64 -3.32 -0.87
CA GLU A 48 5.34 -3.12 0.41
C GLU A 48 4.35 -2.87 1.55
N LYS A 49 3.30 -2.06 1.32
CA LYS A 49 2.22 -1.86 2.29
C LYS A 49 1.49 -3.16 2.61
N ARG A 50 1.17 -3.97 1.59
CA ARG A 50 0.48 -5.25 1.75
C ARG A 50 1.32 -6.26 2.53
N ILE A 51 2.62 -6.33 2.24
CA ILE A 51 3.58 -7.20 2.97
C ILE A 51 3.64 -6.75 4.43
N TYR A 52 3.81 -5.44 4.67
CA TYR A 52 3.89 -4.90 6.03
C TYR A 52 2.64 -5.20 6.84
N VAL A 53 1.44 -4.95 6.30
CA VAL A 53 0.17 -5.27 6.98
C VAL A 53 0.12 -6.76 7.34
N HIS A 54 0.56 -7.64 6.45
CA HIS A 54 0.53 -9.08 6.68
C HIS A 54 1.52 -9.52 7.78
N GLU A 55 2.77 -9.07 7.70
CA GLU A 55 3.82 -9.37 8.69
C GLU A 55 3.45 -8.85 10.08
N THR A 56 3.00 -7.59 10.16
CA THR A 56 2.58 -7.00 11.43
C THR A 56 1.34 -7.70 11.99
N GLY A 57 0.45 -8.23 11.14
CA GLY A 57 -0.69 -9.02 11.59
C GLY A 57 -0.29 -10.38 12.17
N GLU A 58 0.68 -11.08 11.57
CA GLU A 58 1.21 -12.34 12.14
C GLU A 58 1.96 -12.10 13.46
N GLU A 59 2.73 -11.00 13.55
CA GLU A 59 3.41 -10.59 14.77
C GLU A 59 2.41 -10.20 15.87
N ALA A 60 1.34 -9.49 15.52
CA ALA A 60 0.28 -9.09 16.44
C ALA A 60 -0.42 -10.29 17.10
N VAL A 61 -0.68 -11.35 16.34
CA VAL A 61 -1.23 -12.61 16.87
C VAL A 61 -0.23 -13.25 17.84
N ALA A 62 1.04 -13.35 17.46
CA ALA A 62 2.09 -13.90 18.34
C ALA A 62 2.23 -13.13 19.65
N TYR A 63 2.17 -11.80 19.55
CA TYR A 63 2.24 -10.90 20.69
C TYR A 63 1.06 -11.13 21.65
N ALA A 64 -0.16 -11.18 21.12
CA ALA A 64 -1.36 -11.43 21.91
C ALA A 64 -1.30 -12.81 22.60
N GLU A 65 -0.88 -13.86 21.89
CA GLU A 65 -0.67 -15.21 22.44
C GLU A 65 0.37 -15.22 23.57
N SER A 66 1.50 -14.52 23.40
CA SER A 66 2.57 -14.49 24.40
C SER A 66 2.18 -13.73 25.68
N MET A 67 1.32 -12.71 25.58
CA MET A 67 0.88 -11.92 26.72
C MET A 67 -0.20 -12.60 27.54
N GLU A 68 -1.21 -13.18 26.88
CA GLU A 68 -2.37 -13.77 27.57
C GLU A 68 -2.79 -15.10 26.91
N PRO A 69 -2.02 -16.19 27.10
CA PRO A 69 -2.23 -17.46 26.38
C PRO A 69 -3.58 -18.13 26.64
N ASN A 70 -4.24 -17.81 27.77
CA ASN A 70 -5.52 -18.39 28.18
C ASN A 70 -6.69 -17.41 28.04
N SER A 71 -6.50 -16.27 27.36
CA SER A 71 -7.58 -15.31 27.19
C SER A 71 -8.53 -15.72 26.06
N GLY A 72 -9.78 -15.25 26.13
CA GLY A 72 -10.76 -15.54 25.09
C GLY A 72 -10.40 -14.87 23.77
N ARG A 73 -10.90 -15.44 22.65
CA ARG A 73 -10.66 -14.96 21.28
C ARG A 73 -10.84 -13.44 21.11
N GLU A 74 -11.85 -12.85 21.75
CA GLU A 74 -12.11 -11.41 21.66
C GLU A 74 -10.99 -10.56 22.27
N LYS A 75 -10.42 -10.99 23.40
CA LYS A 75 -9.29 -10.29 24.04
C LYS A 75 -8.00 -10.41 23.25
N HIS A 76 -7.74 -11.59 22.68
CA HIS A 76 -6.61 -11.76 21.75
C HIS A 76 -6.74 -10.83 20.54
N LEU A 77 -7.94 -10.75 19.96
CA LEU A 77 -8.21 -9.88 18.83
C LEU A 77 -8.02 -8.41 19.18
N GLU A 78 -8.58 -7.94 20.29
CA GLU A 78 -8.42 -6.56 20.76
C GLU A 78 -6.94 -6.21 20.95
N ARG A 79 -6.18 -7.07 21.62
CA ARG A 79 -4.76 -6.85 21.89
C ARG A 79 -3.89 -6.90 20.64
N ALA A 80 -4.19 -7.80 19.70
CA ALA A 80 -3.52 -7.85 18.40
C ALA A 80 -3.82 -6.59 17.57
N VAL A 81 -5.07 -6.12 17.57
CA VAL A 81 -5.46 -4.87 16.90
C VAL A 81 -4.75 -3.67 17.51
N ASP A 82 -4.68 -3.59 18.84
CA ASP A 82 -3.97 -2.52 19.53
C ASP A 82 -2.47 -2.52 19.22
N TYR A 83 -1.86 -3.71 19.11
CA TYR A 83 -0.48 -3.84 18.66
C TYR A 83 -0.28 -3.30 17.24
N MET A 84 -1.11 -3.73 16.29
CA MET A 84 -1.06 -3.21 14.92
C MET A 84 -1.27 -1.70 14.87
N ARG A 85 -2.21 -1.17 15.67
CA ARG A 85 -2.47 0.27 15.73
C ARG A 85 -1.23 1.05 16.17
N ARG A 86 -0.51 0.59 17.19
CA ARG A 86 0.73 1.24 17.66
C ARG A 86 1.82 1.19 16.60
N GLN A 87 2.01 0.05 15.95
CA GLN A 87 2.99 -0.12 14.87
C GLN A 87 2.72 0.83 13.68
N PHE A 88 1.45 1.01 13.32
CA PHE A 88 1.06 1.94 12.26
C PHE A 88 1.24 3.41 12.68
N GLN A 89 0.94 3.74 13.94
CA GLN A 89 1.16 5.07 14.49
C GLN A 89 2.65 5.46 14.51
N GLU A 90 3.53 4.55 14.92
CA GLU A 90 4.99 4.76 14.94
C GLU A 90 5.54 5.06 13.54
N ARG A 91 4.96 4.44 12.51
CA ARG A 91 5.35 4.66 11.11
C ARG A 91 4.56 5.77 10.40
N GLN A 92 3.68 6.45 11.12
CA GLN A 92 2.79 7.49 10.56
C GLN A 92 1.97 6.99 9.36
N LEU A 93 1.60 5.70 9.38
CA LEU A 93 0.80 5.07 8.34
C LEU A 93 -0.69 5.13 8.71
N PRO A 94 -1.59 5.29 7.72
CA PRO A 94 -3.02 5.24 7.98
C PRO A 94 -3.41 3.84 8.44
N PHE A 95 -4.06 3.76 9.59
CA PHE A 95 -4.56 2.53 10.18
C PHE A 95 -6.01 2.28 9.76
N ASP A 96 -6.26 1.11 9.19
CA ASP A 96 -7.60 0.62 8.83
C ASP A 96 -7.95 -0.56 9.76
N TYR A 97 -8.97 -0.36 10.59
CA TYR A 97 -9.40 -1.35 11.58
C TYR A 97 -9.95 -2.63 10.93
N GLU A 98 -10.74 -2.51 9.86
CA GLU A 98 -11.35 -3.65 9.19
C GLU A 98 -10.27 -4.50 8.49
N GLN A 99 -9.31 -3.83 7.85
CA GLN A 99 -8.16 -4.50 7.24
C GLN A 99 -7.29 -5.21 8.29
N ALA A 100 -6.97 -4.53 9.40
CA ALA A 100 -6.19 -5.11 10.49
C ALA A 100 -6.88 -6.35 11.07
N ARG A 101 -8.19 -6.24 11.37
CA ARG A 101 -9.01 -7.34 11.87
C ARG A 101 -8.99 -8.54 10.92
N ALA A 102 -9.24 -8.34 9.63
CA ALA A 102 -9.26 -9.41 8.65
C ALA A 102 -7.91 -10.14 8.55
N VAL A 103 -6.80 -9.41 8.63
CA VAL A 103 -5.46 -10.01 8.58
C VAL A 103 -5.14 -10.77 9.87
N ILE A 104 -5.49 -10.23 11.03
CA ILE A 104 -5.32 -10.91 12.33
C ILE A 104 -6.15 -12.20 12.38
N GLU A 105 -7.42 -12.16 11.99
CA GLU A 105 -8.28 -13.34 11.95
C GLU A 105 -7.75 -14.40 10.97
N LYS A 106 -7.25 -13.97 9.81
CA LYS A 106 -6.61 -14.88 8.85
C LYS A 106 -5.32 -15.50 9.40
N ALA A 107 -4.48 -14.71 10.09
CA ALA A 107 -3.24 -15.19 10.70
C ALA A 107 -3.51 -16.16 11.86
N ALA A 108 -4.52 -15.87 12.69
CA ALA A 108 -5.00 -16.75 13.76
C ALA A 108 -5.48 -18.11 13.22
N LEU A 109 -6.28 -18.10 12.14
CA LEU A 109 -6.72 -19.34 11.49
C LEU A 109 -5.54 -20.16 10.94
N ARG A 110 -4.54 -19.50 10.34
CA ARG A 110 -3.36 -20.17 9.77
C ARG A 110 -2.48 -20.83 10.82
N ARG A 111 -2.40 -20.26 12.04
CA ARG A 111 -1.64 -20.83 13.16
C ARG A 111 -2.31 -22.02 13.85
N GLY A 112 -3.51 -22.43 13.39
CA GLY A 112 -4.25 -23.49 14.05
C GLY A 112 -4.89 -23.03 15.36
N ILE A 113 -5.22 -21.73 15.50
CA ILE A 113 -6.29 -21.32 16.39
C ILE A 113 -7.60 -21.79 15.74
N ASP A 114 -7.79 -23.11 15.71
CA ASP A 114 -9.08 -23.70 15.51
C ASP A 114 -9.93 -23.22 16.69
N ALA A 115 -11.02 -22.54 16.38
CA ALA A 115 -12.05 -22.12 17.32
C ALA A 115 -12.74 -23.31 18.04
N ALA A 116 -12.14 -24.50 18.06
CA ALA A 116 -12.71 -25.76 18.48
C ALA A 116 -11.92 -26.49 19.58
N ASP A 117 -10.69 -26.09 19.96
CA ASP A 117 -9.88 -26.85 20.93
C ASP A 117 -9.62 -26.16 22.28
N ILE A 118 -10.29 -25.03 22.54
CA ILE A 118 -10.38 -24.41 23.89
C ILE A 118 -11.53 -25.05 24.71
N GLY A 119 -12.10 -26.17 24.22
CA GLY A 119 -13.26 -26.86 24.81
C GLY A 119 -13.01 -28.30 25.25
N ARG A 120 -11.86 -28.91 24.95
CA ARG A 120 -11.47 -30.19 25.54
C ARG A 120 -10.37 -29.99 26.57
N GLN A 121 -10.81 -29.61 27.78
CA GLN A 121 -10.18 -30.24 28.93
C GLN A 121 -10.37 -31.75 28.77
N PRO A 122 -9.32 -32.59 28.75
CA PRO A 122 -9.49 -33.94 29.22
C PRO A 122 -9.73 -33.83 30.73
N SER A 123 -11.00 -33.75 31.10
CA SER A 123 -11.44 -34.14 32.43
C SER A 123 -10.99 -35.58 32.67
N SER A 124 -10.18 -35.76 33.71
CA SER A 124 -9.94 -37.01 34.46
C SER A 124 -9.44 -38.23 33.69
N SER A 125 -8.26 -38.74 34.07
CA SER A 125 -8.11 -39.81 35.08
C SER A 125 -6.67 -39.92 35.54
#